data_AF-A0A2S1LWC0-F1
#
_entry.id   AF-A0A2S1LWC0-F1
#
_cell.length_a   1.000
_cell.length_b   1.000
_cell.length_c   1.000
_cell.angle_alpha   90.00
_cell.angle_beta   90.00
_cell.angle_gamma   90.00
#
_symmetry.space_group_name_H-M   'P 1'
#
loop_
_entity.id
_entity.type
_entity.pdbx_description
1 polymer ?
#
loop_
_entity_poly.entity_id
_entity_poly.type
_entity_poly.pdbx_seq_one_letter_code
_entity_poly.pdbx_strand_id
1 'polypeptide(L)'
;MLKTKKPFIILSTLILLFSCQENKIINQNFDYIIIFSDSTEYFFEMKATPFIEDKILFINEKDIGMIKDHLNNAKKILLTYKSTNKIFNEKKIREKLFNLSDVKFSLKKAIDFILIDPSVHLTTSLIMADSSLNKEDLEHLQKHANEIHTSITMIDSENIQYLKNFITPKITRVILFSMKNNHTYLKRFSVSPFFKKIDFILIGNIRKDLKEINAKYVIGINELDLIEIIKKINKNFHYEFNIYKR
;
A
#
# COMPACT_ATOMS: atom_id res chain seq x y z
N MET A 1 7.26 -49.50 -25.87
CA MET A 1 7.36 -49.69 -24.40
C MET A 1 8.82 -49.47 -24.03
N LEU A 2 9.30 -48.61 -23.13
CA LEU A 2 8.79 -47.82 -22.01
C LEU A 2 9.55 -46.47 -22.02
N LYS A 3 8.83 -45.34 -22.00
CA LYS A 3 8.69 -44.41 -20.85
C LYS A 3 9.97 -43.68 -20.40
N THR A 4 10.07 -42.42 -20.86
CA THR A 4 10.25 -41.20 -20.03
C THR A 4 11.20 -41.29 -18.82
N LYS A 5 12.49 -40.95 -19.01
CA LYS A 5 13.44 -40.60 -17.93
C LYS A 5 14.03 -39.19 -18.08
N LYS A 6 13.23 -38.22 -18.53
CA LYS A 6 13.63 -36.80 -18.57
C LYS A 6 12.69 -35.77 -17.88
N PRO A 7 11.65 -36.14 -17.09
CA PRO A 7 10.98 -35.15 -16.23
C PRO A 7 11.55 -35.07 -14.80
N PHE A 8 12.40 -36.01 -14.36
CA PHE A 8 12.81 -36.08 -12.95
C PHE A 8 13.90 -35.08 -12.54
N ILE A 9 14.80 -34.70 -13.47
CA ILE A 9 15.93 -33.80 -13.17
C ILE A 9 15.48 -32.33 -13.10
N ILE A 10 14.44 -31.96 -13.86
CA ILE A 10 13.86 -30.61 -13.83
C ILE A 10 13.02 -30.41 -12.56
N LEU A 11 12.35 -31.47 -12.09
CA LEU A 11 11.57 -31.42 -10.85
C LEU A 11 12.46 -31.34 -9.60
N SER A 12 13.60 -32.05 -9.57
CA SER A 12 14.53 -32.02 -8.43
C SER A 12 15.29 -30.69 -8.31
N THR A 13 15.63 -30.05 -9.43
CA THR A 13 16.26 -28.72 -9.44
C THR A 13 15.29 -27.60 -9.02
N LEU A 14 14.00 -27.71 -9.38
CA LEU A 14 12.98 -26.78 -8.88
C LEU A 14 12.81 -26.89 -7.35
N ILE A 15 12.71 -28.11 -6.80
CA ILE A 15 12.52 -28.33 -5.36
C ILE A 15 13.73 -27.81 -4.56
N LEU A 16 14.95 -27.99 -5.08
CA LEU A 16 16.17 -27.48 -4.43
C LEU A 16 16.21 -25.94 -4.37
N LEU A 17 15.73 -25.24 -5.40
CA LEU A 17 15.69 -23.77 -5.41
C LEU A 17 14.68 -23.21 -4.40
N PHE A 18 13.52 -23.86 -4.23
CA PHE A 18 12.55 -23.47 -3.19
C PHE A 18 13.08 -23.77 -1.78
N SER A 19 13.67 -24.95 -1.53
CA SER A 19 14.21 -25.30 -0.21
C SER A 19 15.41 -24.45 0.23
N CYS A 20 16.14 -23.86 -0.72
CA CYS A 20 17.34 -23.07 -0.41
C CYS A 20 16.98 -21.65 0.06
N GLN A 21 15.86 -21.08 -0.41
CA GLN A 21 15.37 -19.80 0.09
C GLN A 21 14.73 -19.93 1.48
N GLU A 22 13.94 -20.99 1.71
CA GLU A 22 13.30 -21.25 3.02
C GLU A 22 14.36 -21.34 4.14
N ASN A 23 15.41 -22.12 3.93
CA ASN A 23 16.46 -22.33 4.93
C ASN A 23 17.33 -21.08 5.20
N LYS A 24 17.40 -20.10 4.29
CA LYS A 24 18.25 -18.91 4.49
C LYS A 24 17.62 -17.86 5.40
N ILE A 25 16.30 -17.77 5.44
CA ILE A 25 15.60 -16.72 6.21
C ILE A 25 15.35 -17.17 7.65
N ILE A 26 15.02 -18.46 7.84
CA ILE A 26 14.80 -19.06 9.17
C ILE A 26 16.06 -18.99 10.04
N ASN A 27 17.24 -19.08 9.43
CA ASN A 27 18.52 -19.05 10.14
C ASN A 27 19.03 -17.62 10.46
N GLN A 28 18.31 -16.58 10.06
CA GLN A 28 18.70 -15.19 10.32
C GLN A 28 17.99 -14.64 11.56
N ASN A 29 18.70 -13.79 12.32
CA ASN A 29 18.15 -13.19 13.52
C ASN A 29 17.29 -11.95 13.16
N PHE A 30 16.03 -11.97 13.59
CA PHE A 30 15.12 -10.84 13.52
C PHE A 30 14.33 -10.71 14.82
N ASP A 31 14.07 -9.46 15.21
CA ASP A 31 13.39 -9.09 16.45
C ASP A 31 11.92 -8.72 16.20
N TYR A 32 11.58 -8.29 14.99
CA TYR A 32 10.25 -7.83 14.64
C TYR A 32 9.78 -8.51 13.35
N ILE A 33 8.46 -8.60 13.18
CA ILE A 33 7.85 -9.26 12.03
C ILE A 33 6.71 -8.39 11.50
N ILE A 34 6.74 -8.08 10.20
CA ILE A 34 5.64 -7.44 9.49
C ILE A 34 5.03 -8.48 8.56
N ILE A 35 3.74 -8.72 8.73
CA ILE A 35 2.99 -9.75 8.02
C ILE A 35 1.98 -9.09 7.08
N PHE A 36 2.11 -9.42 5.79
CA PHE A 36 1.25 -8.92 4.73
C PHE A 36 0.18 -9.92 4.37
N SER A 37 -1.02 -9.43 4.04
CA SER A 37 -1.97 -10.24 3.30
C SER A 37 -1.75 -10.01 1.81
N ASP A 38 -2.08 -10.97 0.95
CA ASP A 38 -2.10 -10.75 -0.52
C ASP A 38 -2.98 -9.53 -0.90
N SER A 39 -3.98 -9.22 -0.07
CA SER A 39 -4.90 -8.09 -0.19
C SER A 39 -4.33 -6.75 0.28
N THR A 40 -3.15 -6.71 0.87
CA THR A 40 -2.53 -5.47 1.37
C THR A 40 -1.08 -5.31 0.94
N GLU A 41 -0.39 -6.39 0.57
CA GLU A 41 0.98 -6.38 0.07
C GLU A 41 1.14 -5.38 -1.08
N TYR A 42 0.11 -5.25 -1.92
CA TYR A 42 0.10 -4.33 -3.06
C TYR A 42 0.03 -2.86 -2.69
N PHE A 43 -0.37 -2.50 -1.46
CA PHE A 43 -0.51 -1.11 -1.02
C PHE A 43 0.85 -0.49 -0.67
N PHE A 44 1.83 -1.33 -0.32
CA PHE A 44 3.16 -0.92 0.11
C PHE A 44 4.14 -0.89 -1.06
N GLU A 45 5.12 0.01 -0.96
CA GLU A 45 6.27 0.03 -1.86
C GLU A 45 7.42 -0.75 -1.22
N MET A 46 7.52 -2.03 -1.57
CA MET A 46 8.53 -2.93 -1.00
C MET A 46 8.99 -4.02 -1.99
N LYS A 47 10.12 -4.64 -1.65
CA LYS A 47 10.75 -5.81 -2.24
C LYS A 47 9.82 -7.02 -2.12
N ALA A 48 10.09 -8.04 -2.93
CA ALA A 48 9.36 -9.30 -2.86
C ALA A 48 9.60 -9.96 -1.50
N THR A 49 8.51 -10.34 -0.83
CA THR A 49 8.56 -11.12 0.40
C THR A 49 8.88 -12.60 0.11
N PRO A 50 9.50 -13.35 1.04
CA PRO A 50 10.04 -12.90 2.32
C PRO A 50 11.44 -12.26 2.24
N PHE A 51 11.71 -11.26 3.07
CA PHE A 51 13.05 -10.65 3.22
C PHE A 51 13.28 -10.08 4.62
N ILE A 52 14.54 -9.85 4.99
CA ILE A 52 14.91 -9.23 6.27
C ILE A 52 15.64 -7.91 6.02
N GLU A 53 15.25 -6.88 6.75
CA GLU A 53 15.90 -5.57 6.75
C GLU A 53 15.85 -4.99 8.17
N ASP A 54 16.95 -4.44 8.67
CA ASP A 54 17.03 -3.86 10.02
C ASP A 54 16.55 -4.78 11.17
N LYS A 55 16.81 -6.09 11.07
CA LYS A 55 16.31 -7.14 11.99
C LYS A 55 14.78 -7.25 12.02
N ILE A 56 14.12 -6.87 10.93
CA ILE A 56 12.68 -6.98 10.75
C ILE A 56 12.44 -7.93 9.60
N LEU A 57 11.65 -8.97 9.85
CA LEU A 57 11.20 -9.88 8.81
C LEU A 57 9.95 -9.33 8.15
N PHE A 58 9.98 -9.20 6.83
CA PHE A 58 8.83 -8.93 5.98
C PHE A 58 8.38 -10.23 5.34
N ILE A 59 7.13 -10.63 5.54
CA ILE A 59 6.62 -11.93 5.06
C ILE A 59 5.13 -11.86 4.70
N ASN A 60 4.71 -12.63 3.72
CA ASN A 60 3.29 -12.82 3.43
C ASN A 60 2.67 -13.85 4.38
N GLU A 61 1.43 -13.62 4.80
CA GLU A 61 0.69 -14.49 5.73
C GLU A 61 0.60 -15.93 5.23
N LYS A 62 0.52 -16.15 3.91
CA LYS A 62 0.49 -17.51 3.32
C LYS A 62 1.75 -18.32 3.63
N ASP A 63 2.87 -17.65 3.86
CA ASP A 63 4.19 -18.23 4.09
C ASP A 63 4.53 -18.31 5.60
N ILE A 64 3.60 -17.92 6.48
CA ILE A 64 3.85 -17.86 7.94
C ILE A 64 4.25 -19.20 8.56
N GLY A 65 3.87 -20.32 7.92
CA GLY A 65 4.27 -21.65 8.35
C GLY A 65 5.80 -21.80 8.44
N MET A 66 6.54 -21.09 7.59
CA MET A 66 8.01 -21.11 7.56
C MET A 66 8.65 -20.54 8.83
N ILE A 67 7.93 -19.68 9.56
CA ILE A 67 8.50 -18.92 10.69
C ILE A 67 7.74 -19.16 12.00
N LYS A 68 6.89 -20.19 12.06
CA LYS A 68 6.03 -20.49 13.20
C LYS A 68 6.80 -20.48 14.53
N ASP A 69 7.99 -21.07 14.54
CA ASP A 69 8.81 -21.18 15.75
C ASP A 69 9.42 -19.84 16.17
N HIS A 70 9.60 -18.90 15.23
CA HIS A 70 10.11 -17.56 15.50
C HIS A 70 9.04 -16.58 16.01
N LEU A 71 7.75 -16.81 15.72
CA LEU A 71 6.66 -15.93 16.17
C LEU A 71 6.65 -15.77 17.70
N ASN A 72 6.94 -16.85 18.42
CA ASN A 72 6.98 -16.84 19.88
C ASN A 72 8.14 -15.99 20.44
N ASN A 73 9.20 -15.80 19.67
CA ASN A 73 10.40 -15.09 20.09
C ASN A 73 10.45 -13.63 19.60
N ALA A 74 9.60 -13.27 18.63
CA ALA A 74 9.47 -11.89 18.17
C ALA A 74 9.14 -10.92 19.32
N LYS A 75 9.66 -9.70 19.25
CA LYS A 75 9.33 -8.60 20.18
C LYS A 75 7.97 -7.99 19.86
N LYS A 76 7.69 -7.74 18.57
CA LYS A 76 6.38 -7.29 18.07
C LYS A 76 6.10 -7.88 16.70
N ILE A 77 4.82 -8.03 16.41
CA ILE A 77 4.33 -8.52 15.12
C ILE A 77 3.29 -7.51 14.62
N LEU A 78 3.52 -6.92 13.45
CA LEU A 78 2.59 -6.02 12.79
C LEU A 78 1.82 -6.79 11.71
N LEU A 79 0.50 -6.85 11.83
CA LEU A 79 -0.38 -7.34 10.78
C LEU A 79 -0.87 -6.16 9.96
N THR A 80 -0.60 -6.15 8.66
CA THR A 80 -1.11 -5.10 7.76
C THR A 80 -2.60 -5.24 7.43
N TYR A 81 -3.17 -6.41 7.71
CA TYR A 81 -4.60 -6.70 7.57
C TYR A 81 -5.05 -7.68 8.66
N LYS A 82 -6.35 -7.69 8.96
CA LYS A 82 -6.91 -8.63 9.94
C LYS A 82 -6.77 -10.07 9.42
N SER A 83 -6.00 -10.88 10.13
CA SER A 83 -5.80 -12.30 9.81
C SER A 83 -6.88 -13.19 10.44
N THR A 84 -7.18 -14.31 9.79
CA THR A 84 -8.00 -15.42 10.31
C THR A 84 -7.17 -16.63 10.73
N ASN A 85 -5.84 -16.57 10.60
CA ASN A 85 -4.95 -17.68 10.92
C ASN A 85 -4.94 -17.93 12.43
N LYS A 86 -5.23 -19.18 12.81
CA LYS A 86 -5.37 -19.59 14.21
C LYS A 86 -4.08 -19.44 15.02
N ILE A 87 -2.93 -19.40 14.37
CA ILE A 87 -1.62 -19.22 15.03
C ILE A 87 -1.58 -17.90 15.84
N PHE A 88 -2.28 -16.88 15.38
CA PHE A 88 -2.36 -15.59 16.05
C PHE A 88 -3.27 -15.58 17.28
N ASN A 89 -4.05 -16.65 17.51
CA ASN A 89 -4.86 -16.80 18.71
C ASN A 89 -4.07 -17.34 19.90
N GLU A 90 -2.85 -17.83 19.68
CA GLU A 90 -1.97 -18.25 20.77
C GLU A 90 -1.64 -17.05 21.67
N LYS A 91 -1.85 -17.20 22.99
CA LYS A 91 -1.77 -16.08 23.95
C LYS A 91 -0.47 -15.28 23.84
N LYS A 92 0.68 -15.97 23.78
CA LYS A 92 2.02 -15.34 23.70
C LYS A 92 2.21 -14.52 22.41
N ILE A 93 1.67 -14.98 21.30
CA ILE A 93 1.73 -14.30 20.01
C ILE A 93 0.77 -13.10 20.04
N ARG A 94 -0.46 -13.34 20.51
CA ARG A 94 -1.52 -12.32 20.58
C ARG A 94 -1.13 -11.07 21.35
N GLU A 95 -0.39 -11.22 22.45
CA GLU A 95 0.09 -10.08 23.26
C GLU A 95 1.12 -9.19 22.53
N LYS A 96 1.68 -9.67 21.42
CA LYS A 96 2.70 -8.98 20.60
C LYS A 96 2.13 -8.45 19.28
N LEU A 97 0.88 -8.77 18.98
CA LEU A 97 0.21 -8.38 17.74
C LEU A 97 -0.25 -6.94 17.80
N PHE A 98 0.04 -6.22 16.73
CA PHE A 98 -0.52 -4.92 16.43
C PHE A 98 -1.14 -5.00 15.05
N ASN A 99 -2.34 -4.45 14.87
CA ASN A 99 -2.91 -4.32 13.54
C ASN A 99 -2.58 -2.94 13.02
N LEU A 100 -2.27 -2.83 11.72
CA LEU A 100 -2.09 -1.55 11.08
C LEU A 100 -3.37 -0.70 11.12
N SER A 101 -4.55 -1.35 11.23
CA SER A 101 -5.82 -0.66 11.47
C SER A 101 -5.87 0.11 12.80
N ASP A 102 -5.00 -0.22 13.75
CA ASP A 102 -4.92 0.45 15.05
C ASP A 102 -4.05 1.72 14.98
N VAL A 103 -3.37 1.96 13.85
CA VAL A 103 -2.62 3.18 13.58
C VAL A 103 -3.57 4.25 13.03
N LYS A 104 -3.58 5.42 13.67
CA LYS A 104 -4.29 6.58 13.12
C LYS A 104 -3.42 7.20 12.03
N PHE A 105 -3.84 7.06 10.78
CA PHE A 105 -3.19 7.72 9.65
C PHE A 105 -3.71 9.14 9.44
N SER A 106 -2.82 10.05 9.06
CA SER A 106 -3.12 11.44 8.66
C SER A 106 -2.51 11.74 7.30
N LEU A 107 -3.28 12.41 6.46
CA LEU A 107 -2.86 12.89 5.14
C LEU A 107 -2.50 14.37 5.16
N LYS A 108 -2.59 15.07 6.30
CA LYS A 108 -2.39 16.53 6.38
C LYS A 108 -1.10 16.99 5.72
N LYS A 109 0.04 16.38 6.07
CA LYS A 109 1.33 16.68 5.45
C LYS A 109 1.34 16.48 3.93
N ALA A 110 0.66 15.45 3.43
CA ALA A 110 0.55 15.19 2.00
C ALA A 110 -0.37 16.20 1.29
N ILE A 111 -1.48 16.57 1.93
CA ILE A 111 -2.40 17.61 1.47
C ILE A 111 -1.66 18.95 1.39
N ASP A 112 -0.90 19.32 2.42
CA ASP A 112 -0.15 20.57 2.49
C ASP A 112 0.86 20.65 1.35
N PHE A 113 1.65 19.60 1.13
CA PHE A 113 2.56 19.56 -0.01
C PHE A 113 1.82 19.69 -1.35
N ILE A 114 0.70 19.00 -1.55
CA ILE A 114 0.01 19.02 -2.84
C ILE A 114 -0.65 20.36 -3.12
N LEU A 115 -1.26 20.98 -2.10
CA LEU A 115 -2.07 22.18 -2.26
C LEU A 115 -1.27 23.49 -2.11
N ILE A 116 -0.18 23.46 -1.35
CA ILE A 116 0.57 24.66 -0.97
C ILE A 116 1.93 24.71 -1.66
N ASP A 117 2.54 23.58 -1.99
CA ASP A 117 3.86 23.58 -2.64
C ASP A 117 3.78 24.15 -4.07
N PRO A 118 4.52 25.23 -4.38
CA PRO A 118 4.44 25.89 -5.68
C PRO A 118 4.93 25.01 -6.84
N SER A 119 5.65 23.91 -6.58
CA SER A 119 6.03 22.94 -7.60
C SER A 119 4.86 22.10 -8.13
N VAL A 120 3.72 22.11 -7.43
CA VAL A 120 2.50 21.41 -7.83
C VAL A 120 1.55 22.41 -8.50
N HIS A 121 1.66 22.57 -9.82
CA HIS A 121 0.72 23.41 -10.57
C HIS A 121 -0.70 22.81 -10.58
N LEU A 122 -1.66 23.51 -9.97
CA LEU A 122 -3.05 23.07 -9.82
C LEU A 122 -4.00 23.56 -10.91
N THR A 123 -3.59 24.52 -11.74
CA THR A 123 -4.48 25.23 -12.69
C THR A 123 -5.18 24.32 -13.69
N THR A 124 -4.55 23.21 -14.06
CA THR A 124 -5.07 22.17 -14.97
C THR A 124 -5.30 20.83 -14.25
N SER A 125 -5.40 20.87 -12.91
CA SER A 125 -5.59 19.70 -12.07
C SER A 125 -7.07 19.51 -11.72
N LEU A 126 -7.54 18.27 -11.84
CA LEU A 126 -8.80 17.82 -11.25
C LEU A 126 -8.50 17.21 -9.89
N ILE A 127 -9.03 17.81 -8.82
CA ILE A 127 -8.88 17.30 -7.45
C ILE A 127 -10.15 16.55 -7.06
N MET A 128 -9.98 15.30 -6.63
CA MET A 128 -11.09 14.43 -6.25
C MET A 128 -10.83 13.73 -4.93
N ALA A 129 -11.89 13.49 -4.18
CA ALA A 129 -11.87 12.78 -2.90
C ALA A 129 -13.06 11.84 -2.79
N ASP A 130 -12.99 10.81 -1.94
CA ASP A 130 -14.12 9.94 -1.65
C ASP A 130 -14.36 9.80 -0.13
N SER A 131 -15.37 9.02 0.25
CA SER A 131 -15.72 8.78 1.65
C SER A 131 -14.72 7.90 2.42
N SER A 132 -13.61 7.48 1.81
CA SER A 132 -12.58 6.69 2.49
C SER A 132 -11.59 7.54 3.30
N LEU A 133 -11.58 8.86 3.10
CA LEU A 133 -10.86 9.79 3.97
C LEU A 133 -11.54 9.89 5.34
N ASN A 134 -10.72 10.02 6.39
CA ASN A 134 -11.27 10.36 7.70
C ASN A 134 -11.75 11.83 7.71
N LYS A 135 -12.62 12.15 8.67
CA LYS A 135 -13.23 13.49 8.78
C LYS A 135 -12.19 14.60 8.92
N GLU A 136 -11.14 14.39 9.72
CA GLU A 136 -10.11 15.40 9.98
C GLU A 136 -9.31 15.75 8.71
N ASP A 137 -8.93 14.74 7.92
CA ASP A 137 -8.22 14.93 6.65
C ASP A 137 -9.12 15.58 5.58
N LEU A 138 -10.41 15.22 5.54
CA LEU A 138 -11.36 15.84 4.62
C LEU A 138 -11.61 17.32 4.95
N GLU A 139 -11.80 17.65 6.23
CA GLU A 139 -11.94 19.03 6.69
C GLU A 139 -10.68 19.85 6.39
N HIS A 140 -9.50 19.25 6.61
CA HIS A 140 -8.21 19.88 6.29
C HIS A 140 -8.05 20.14 4.78
N LEU A 141 -8.40 19.15 3.94
CA LEU A 141 -8.40 19.27 2.48
C LEU A 141 -9.34 20.39 2.00
N GLN A 142 -10.58 20.41 2.50
CA GLN A 142 -11.59 21.41 2.12
C GLN A 142 -11.18 22.81 2.53
N LYS A 143 -10.62 22.97 3.74
CA LYS A 143 -10.13 24.26 4.23
C LYS A 143 -9.06 24.82 3.28
N HIS A 144 -8.03 24.06 2.96
CA HIS A 144 -6.94 24.52 2.10
C HIS A 144 -7.40 24.73 0.65
N ALA A 145 -8.26 23.88 0.11
CA ALA A 145 -8.82 24.08 -1.22
C ALA A 145 -9.59 25.40 -1.34
N ASN A 146 -10.35 25.78 -0.30
CA ASN A 146 -11.04 27.07 -0.23
C ASN A 146 -10.06 28.25 -0.18
N GLU A 147 -8.98 28.16 0.62
CA GLU A 147 -7.96 29.21 0.73
C GLU A 147 -7.30 29.51 -0.63
N ILE A 148 -7.07 28.48 -1.44
CA ILE A 148 -6.47 28.61 -2.79
C ILE A 148 -7.51 28.64 -3.92
N HIS A 149 -8.79 28.81 -3.60
CA HIS A 149 -9.89 28.92 -4.56
C HIS A 149 -9.98 27.78 -5.57
N THR A 150 -9.68 26.55 -5.13
CA THR A 150 -9.76 25.34 -5.96
C THR A 150 -10.93 24.47 -5.52
N SER A 151 -11.65 23.87 -6.47
CA SER A 151 -12.76 22.97 -6.17
C SER A 151 -12.31 21.53 -5.97
N ILE A 152 -12.96 20.82 -5.04
CA ILE A 152 -12.80 19.37 -4.84
C ILE A 152 -14.07 18.69 -5.35
N THR A 153 -13.91 17.70 -6.22
CA THR A 153 -15.04 16.84 -6.63
C THR A 153 -15.13 15.63 -5.71
N MET A 154 -16.20 15.53 -4.94
CA MET A 154 -16.48 14.33 -4.15
C MET A 154 -16.98 13.21 -5.05
N ILE A 155 -16.36 12.04 -4.98
CA ILE A 155 -16.79 10.84 -5.71
C ILE A 155 -17.78 10.06 -4.84
N ASP A 156 -18.94 9.78 -5.40
CA ASP A 156 -20.05 9.08 -4.72
C ASP A 156 -20.73 8.08 -5.66
N SER A 157 -21.80 7.43 -5.18
CA SER A 157 -22.55 6.45 -5.97
C SER A 157 -23.20 7.03 -7.24
N GLU A 158 -23.46 8.33 -7.28
CA GLU A 158 -24.17 8.98 -8.39
C GLU A 158 -23.22 9.31 -9.53
N ASN A 159 -22.06 9.87 -9.20
CA ASN A 159 -21.12 10.38 -10.19
C ASN A 159 -20.02 9.39 -10.59
N ILE A 160 -19.80 8.32 -9.82
CA ILE A 160 -18.72 7.36 -10.07
C ILE A 160 -18.80 6.73 -11.47
N GLN A 161 -19.98 6.57 -12.06
CA GLN A 161 -20.14 6.03 -13.41
C GLN A 161 -19.71 7.00 -14.53
N TYR A 162 -19.62 8.29 -14.22
CA TYR A 162 -19.29 9.35 -15.17
C TYR A 162 -17.85 9.84 -15.07
N LEU A 163 -17.00 9.20 -14.24
CA LEU A 163 -15.60 9.62 -14.01
C LEU A 163 -14.81 9.85 -15.31
N LYS A 164 -15.02 9.05 -16.35
CA LYS A 164 -14.36 9.23 -17.66
C LYS A 164 -14.59 10.62 -18.27
N ASN A 165 -15.75 11.23 -18.01
CA ASN A 165 -16.17 12.51 -18.59
C ASN A 165 -15.51 13.71 -17.88
N PHE A 166 -15.02 13.53 -16.65
CA PHE A 166 -14.30 14.58 -15.93
C PHE A 166 -12.89 14.80 -16.50
N ILE A 167 -12.32 13.80 -17.16
CA ILE A 167 -11.07 13.95 -17.89
C ILE A 167 -11.38 14.58 -19.25
N THR A 168 -11.01 15.85 -19.39
CA THR A 168 -11.15 16.62 -20.64
C THR A 168 -9.76 17.00 -21.19
N PRO A 169 -9.64 17.50 -22.43
CA PRO A 169 -8.35 17.94 -22.98
C PRO A 169 -7.63 19.02 -22.18
N LYS A 170 -8.37 19.78 -21.34
CA LYS A 170 -7.81 20.86 -20.51
C LYS A 170 -7.21 20.34 -19.21
N ILE A 171 -7.63 19.15 -18.77
CA ILE A 171 -7.09 18.52 -17.58
C ILE A 171 -5.79 17.83 -17.98
N THR A 172 -4.71 18.13 -17.26
CA THR A 172 -3.41 17.46 -17.46
C THR A 172 -3.01 16.65 -16.24
N ARG A 173 -3.72 16.81 -15.12
CA ARG A 173 -3.44 16.09 -13.87
C ARG A 173 -4.72 15.73 -13.13
N VAL A 174 -4.75 14.54 -12.54
CA VAL A 174 -5.78 14.11 -11.61
C VAL A 174 -5.13 13.81 -10.26
N ILE A 175 -5.64 14.44 -9.21
CA ILE A 175 -5.19 14.26 -7.84
C ILE A 175 -6.31 13.54 -7.10
N LEU A 176 -6.06 12.31 -6.66
CA LEU A 176 -7.08 11.44 -6.09
C LEU A 176 -6.76 11.14 -4.63
N PHE A 177 -7.53 11.76 -3.74
CA PHE A 177 -7.52 11.48 -2.31
C PHE A 177 -8.52 10.36 -2.00
N SER A 178 -8.14 9.12 -2.30
CA SER A 178 -8.86 7.90 -1.90
C SER A 178 -7.90 6.91 -1.28
N MET A 179 -8.24 6.35 -0.13
CA MET A 179 -7.44 5.34 0.59
C MET A 179 -7.68 3.92 0.06
N LYS A 180 -8.85 3.65 -0.52
CA LYS A 180 -9.32 2.28 -0.79
C LYS A 180 -9.71 2.02 -2.24
N ASN A 181 -10.20 3.03 -2.96
CA ASN A 181 -10.95 2.82 -4.21
C ASN A 181 -10.19 3.25 -5.47
N ASN A 182 -8.89 3.58 -5.35
CA ASN A 182 -8.10 4.08 -6.49
C ASN A 182 -8.18 3.18 -7.72
N HIS A 183 -8.07 1.86 -7.56
CA HIS A 183 -8.20 0.92 -8.68
C HIS A 183 -9.53 1.07 -9.43
N THR A 184 -10.65 1.13 -8.68
CA THR A 184 -11.99 1.29 -9.25
C THR A 184 -12.10 2.59 -10.03
N TYR A 185 -11.58 3.69 -9.50
CA TYR A 185 -11.66 5.00 -10.14
C TYR A 185 -10.76 5.07 -11.38
N LEU A 186 -9.53 4.60 -11.29
CA LEU A 186 -8.60 4.55 -12.41
C LEU A 186 -9.12 3.69 -13.56
N LYS A 187 -9.74 2.54 -13.28
CA LYS A 187 -10.38 1.72 -14.31
C LYS A 187 -11.46 2.49 -15.05
N ARG A 188 -12.24 3.31 -14.36
CA ARG A 188 -13.28 4.14 -15.00
C ARG A 188 -12.70 5.31 -15.78
N PHE A 189 -11.66 5.95 -15.25
CA PHE A 189 -10.89 6.98 -15.97
C PHE A 189 -10.25 6.44 -17.25
N SER A 190 -9.79 5.19 -17.25
CA SER A 190 -9.11 4.56 -18.39
C SER A 190 -9.98 4.47 -19.66
N VAL A 191 -11.29 4.60 -19.52
CA VAL A 191 -12.24 4.64 -20.65
C VAL A 191 -12.18 6.00 -21.38
N SER A 192 -11.61 7.04 -20.78
CA SER A 192 -11.44 8.34 -21.42
C SER A 192 -10.35 8.30 -22.50
N PRO A 193 -10.57 8.89 -23.69
CA PRO A 193 -9.54 8.96 -24.73
C PRO A 193 -8.32 9.80 -24.32
N PHE A 194 -8.43 10.60 -23.26
CA PHE A 194 -7.34 11.44 -22.77
C PHE A 194 -6.55 10.80 -21.62
N PHE A 195 -6.93 9.63 -21.12
CA PHE A 195 -6.35 9.00 -19.92
C PHE A 195 -4.82 8.94 -19.94
N LYS A 196 -4.23 8.52 -21.07
CA LYS A 196 -2.76 8.40 -21.22
C LYS A 196 -2.00 9.73 -21.20
N LYS A 197 -2.70 10.87 -21.27
CA LYS A 197 -2.12 12.22 -21.24
C LYS A 197 -2.20 12.86 -19.84
N ILE A 198 -2.76 12.15 -18.87
CA ILE A 198 -2.99 12.65 -17.52
C ILE A 198 -1.89 12.17 -16.57
N ASP A 199 -1.31 13.10 -15.84
CA ASP A 199 -0.49 12.80 -14.67
C ASP A 199 -1.39 12.46 -13.48
N PHE A 200 -1.10 11.39 -12.77
CA PHE A 200 -1.84 11.03 -11.55
C PHE A 200 -1.00 11.26 -10.30
N ILE A 201 -1.63 11.83 -9.28
CA ILE A 201 -1.16 11.85 -7.88
C ILE A 201 -2.17 11.06 -7.06
N LEU A 202 -1.74 9.99 -6.40
CA LEU A 202 -2.63 9.03 -5.76
C LEU A 202 -2.14 8.66 -4.35
N ILE A 203 -3.05 8.18 -3.51
CA ILE A 203 -2.71 7.52 -2.25
C ILE A 203 -2.60 6.00 -2.44
N GLY A 204 -1.53 5.39 -1.93
CA GLY A 204 -1.25 3.96 -2.00
C GLY A 204 -0.68 3.50 -3.35
N ASN A 205 -0.18 2.26 -3.38
CA ASN A 205 0.45 1.70 -4.57
C ASN A 205 -0.59 1.03 -5.51
N ILE A 206 -0.34 1.13 -6.83
CA ILE A 206 -1.28 0.83 -7.94
C ILE A 206 -0.93 -0.51 -8.63
N ARG A 207 -0.18 -1.38 -7.95
CA ARG A 207 0.76 -2.32 -8.59
C ARG A 207 0.15 -3.42 -9.47
N LYS A 208 -1.15 -3.71 -9.44
CA LYS A 208 -1.67 -4.93 -10.09
C LYS A 208 -2.15 -4.80 -11.55
N ASP A 209 -2.73 -3.69 -12.02
CA ASP A 209 -3.38 -3.74 -13.35
C ASP A 209 -3.18 -2.53 -14.27
N LEU A 210 -2.39 -1.54 -13.89
CA LEU A 210 -2.30 -0.32 -14.68
C LEU A 210 -0.84 0.01 -14.99
N LYS A 211 -0.24 -0.80 -15.87
CA LYS A 211 1.04 -0.49 -16.55
C LYS A 211 0.99 0.81 -17.37
N GLU A 212 -0.20 1.43 -17.51
CA GLU A 212 -0.48 2.52 -18.43
C GLU A 212 -0.72 3.89 -17.76
N ILE A 213 -0.47 4.05 -16.45
CA ILE A 213 -0.68 5.33 -15.76
C ILE A 213 0.63 6.10 -15.67
N ASN A 214 0.59 7.39 -16.01
CA ASN A 214 1.65 8.31 -15.68
C ASN A 214 1.52 8.80 -14.22
N ALA A 215 1.97 8.01 -13.25
CA ALA A 215 1.93 8.40 -11.84
C ALA A 215 3.19 9.19 -11.45
N LYS A 216 3.06 10.49 -11.16
CA LYS A 216 4.18 11.37 -10.82
C LYS A 216 4.58 11.30 -9.34
N TYR A 217 3.58 11.15 -8.48
CA TYR A 217 3.75 11.04 -7.03
C TYR A 217 2.84 9.96 -6.47
N VAL A 218 3.34 9.23 -5.48
CA VAL A 218 2.57 8.28 -4.67
C VAL A 218 2.67 8.70 -3.21
N ILE A 219 1.52 8.96 -2.60
CA ILE A 219 1.39 9.19 -1.16
C ILE A 219 1.23 7.82 -0.52
N GLY A 220 2.19 7.37 0.29
CA GLY A 220 2.21 5.95 0.66
C GLY A 220 3.04 5.63 1.88
N ILE A 221 3.19 4.33 2.09
CA ILE A 221 4.03 3.74 3.14
C ILE A 221 5.02 2.82 2.43
N ASN A 222 6.32 3.10 2.56
CA ASN A 222 7.40 2.26 2.05
C ASN A 222 8.00 1.36 3.15
N GLU A 223 9.05 0.63 2.81
CA GLU A 223 9.78 -0.23 3.75
C GLU A 223 10.30 0.53 4.97
N LEU A 224 10.92 1.69 4.78
CA LEU A 224 11.49 2.50 5.86
C LEU A 224 10.41 3.01 6.82
N ASP A 225 9.27 3.44 6.28
CA ASP A 225 8.11 3.85 7.06
C ASP A 225 7.59 2.69 7.90
N LEU A 226 7.48 1.49 7.32
CA LEU A 226 7.04 0.30 8.04
C LEU A 226 8.02 -0.11 9.14
N ILE A 227 9.33 0.01 8.90
CA ILE A 227 10.39 -0.19 9.89
C ILE A 227 10.21 0.78 11.06
N GLU A 228 9.95 2.06 10.76
CA GLU A 228 9.67 3.06 11.77
C GLU A 228 8.41 2.72 12.57
N ILE A 229 7.31 2.40 11.87
CA ILE A 229 6.01 2.06 12.47
C ILE A 229 6.18 0.89 13.42
N ILE A 230 6.71 -0.26 12.99
CA ILE A 230 6.77 -1.44 13.88
C ILE A 230 7.67 -1.23 15.11
N LYS A 231 8.73 -0.43 14.98
CA LYS A 231 9.60 -0.08 16.12
C LYS A 231 8.85 0.81 17.11
N LYS A 232 8.14 1.84 16.63
CA LYS A 232 7.49 2.87 17.46
C LYS A 232 6.05 2.54 17.89
N ILE A 233 5.36 1.63 17.21
CA ILE A 233 3.92 1.38 17.41
C ILE A 233 3.63 1.00 18.85
N ASN A 234 2.71 1.74 19.43
CA ASN A 234 2.16 1.58 20.77
C ASN A 234 0.67 1.96 20.71
N LYS A 235 -0.03 1.96 21.85
CA LYS A 235 -1.43 2.43 21.88
C LYS A 235 -1.49 3.91 21.47
N ASN A 236 -2.45 4.26 20.60
CA ASN A 236 -2.70 5.62 20.09
C ASN A 236 -1.60 6.18 19.17
N PHE A 237 -0.87 5.32 18.46
CA PHE A 237 0.15 5.75 17.50
C PHE A 237 -0.46 6.50 16.31
N HIS A 238 0.13 7.66 15.97
CA HIS A 238 -0.26 8.49 14.84
C HIS A 238 0.84 8.50 13.78
N TYR A 239 0.47 8.29 12.52
CA TYR A 239 1.39 8.31 11.39
C TYR A 239 0.92 9.28 10.31
N GLU A 240 1.82 10.15 9.87
CA GLU A 240 1.56 11.06 8.75
C GLU A 240 2.15 10.47 7.47
N PHE A 241 1.35 10.42 6.41
CA PHE A 241 1.80 9.90 5.13
C PHE A 241 2.96 10.71 4.56
N ASN A 242 3.97 9.99 4.06
CA ASN A 242 5.05 10.55 3.27
C ASN A 242 4.69 10.53 1.78
N ILE A 243 5.37 11.39 1.02
CA ILE A 243 5.15 11.56 -0.41
C ILE A 243 6.41 11.10 -1.13
N TYR A 244 6.23 10.16 -2.05
CA TYR A 244 7.30 9.58 -2.83
C TYR A 244 7.19 10.03 -4.28
N LYS A 245 8.27 10.61 -4.80
CA LYS A 245 8.40 10.93 -6.23
C LYS A 245 8.73 9.66 -6.99
N ARG A 246 8.01 9.38 -8.08
CA ARG A 246 8.30 8.28 -9.00
C ARG A 246 9.10 8.74 -10.21
#